data_AF-A0A0F7QXK1-F1
#
_entry.id   AF-A0A0F7QXK1-F1
#
_cell.length_a   1.000
_cell.length_b   1.000
_cell.length_c   1.000
_cell.angle_alpha   90.00
_cell.angle_beta   90.00
_cell.angle_gamma   90.00
#
_symmetry.space_group_name_H-M   'P 1'
#
loop_
_entity.id
_entity.type
_entity.pdbx_description
1 polymer ?
#
loop_
_entity_poly.entity_id
_entity_poly.type
_entity_poly.pdbx_seq_one_letter_code
_entity_poly.pdbx_strand_id
1 'polypeptide(L)'
;MTCETDEPKEEGVEGDDEPKKGHGGCGHIQPLIRKEGLKLFVQYKRPKDEDEDMKSLQPDKRLFTPSEVYTTFKKMSDSDLHLIGLSD
;
A
#
# COMPACT_ATOMS: atom_id res chain seq x y z
N MET A 1 -5.73 6.11 1.32
CA MET A 1 -5.81 4.64 1.34
C MET A 1 -4.45 4.18 1.82
N THR A 2 -4.36 3.87 3.11
CA THR A 2 -3.13 3.51 3.80
C THR A 2 -3.16 2.01 4.03
N CYS A 3 -2.01 1.33 3.91
CA CYS A 3 -1.89 -0.08 4.27
C CYS A 3 -1.82 -0.15 5.79
N GLU A 4 -2.89 -0.54 6.48
CA GLU A 4 -2.98 -0.44 7.94
C GLU A 4 -2.19 -1.56 8.61
N THR A 5 -1.29 -1.19 9.52
CA THR A 5 -0.54 -2.16 10.31
C THR A 5 -1.46 -2.74 11.39
N ASP A 6 -1.28 -4.02 11.68
CA ASP A 6 -2.06 -4.70 12.72
C ASP A 6 -1.71 -4.13 14.11
N GLU A 7 -2.72 -3.95 14.96
CA GLU A 7 -2.52 -3.55 16.35
C GLU A 7 -1.78 -4.66 17.11
N PRO A 8 -0.77 -4.32 17.93
CA PRO A 8 -0.11 -5.31 18.76
C PRO A 8 -1.14 -5.94 19.72
N LYS A 9 -1.05 -7.27 19.94
CA LYS A 9 -1.90 -7.95 20.92
C LYS A 9 -1.60 -7.37 22.31
N GLU A 10 -2.57 -6.69 22.93
CA GLU A 10 -2.47 -6.36 24.36
C GLU A 10 -2.58 -7.65 25.17
N GLU A 11 -1.47 -8.11 25.75
CA GLU A 11 -1.44 -9.21 26.71
C GLU A 11 -2.09 -8.74 28.01
N GLY A 12 -3.41 -8.87 28.14
CA GLY A 12 -4.07 -8.56 29.42
C GLY A 12 -5.59 -8.52 29.47
N VAL A 13 -6.32 -8.58 28.35
CA VAL A 13 -7.80 -8.58 28.40
C VAL A 13 -8.32 -10.00 28.28
N GLU A 14 -8.61 -10.61 29.43
CA GLU A 14 -9.50 -11.77 29.54
C GLU A 14 -10.93 -11.32 29.16
N GLY A 15 -11.18 -11.22 27.86
CA GLY A 15 -12.48 -10.89 27.29
C GLY A 15 -12.66 -11.67 26.00
N ASP A 16 -13.81 -12.31 25.86
CA ASP A 16 -14.29 -13.14 24.75
C ASP A 16 -14.49 -12.34 23.44
N ASP A 17 -13.55 -11.49 23.07
CA ASP A 17 -13.54 -10.78 21.79
C ASP A 17 -12.36 -11.33 20.97
N GLU A 18 -12.67 -12.16 19.97
CA GLU A 18 -11.67 -12.69 19.04
C GLU A 18 -10.79 -11.52 18.56
N PRO A 19 -9.45 -11.57 18.76
CA PRO A 19 -8.58 -10.47 18.36
C PRO A 19 -8.81 -10.21 16.86
N LYS A 20 -9.12 -8.96 16.50
CA LYS A 20 -9.39 -8.57 15.11
C LYS A 20 -8.31 -9.17 14.22
N LYS A 21 -8.72 -10.04 13.29
CA LYS A 21 -7.79 -10.65 12.33
C LYS A 21 -7.23 -9.53 11.45
N GLY A 22 -5.98 -9.21 11.73
CA GLY A 22 -5.18 -8.28 10.97
C GLY A 22 -4.86 -8.81 9.56
N HIS A 23 -4.50 -7.89 8.67
CA HIS A 23 -4.12 -8.21 7.29
C HIS A 23 -2.61 -8.03 7.03
N GLY A 24 -1.81 -7.78 8.08
CA GLY A 24 -0.36 -7.72 7.98
C GLY A 24 0.15 -6.50 7.19
N GLY A 25 -0.48 -5.34 7.34
CA GLY A 25 -0.09 -4.15 6.57
C GLY A 25 1.23 -3.51 7.01
N CYS A 26 1.80 -2.67 6.14
CA CYS A 26 3.13 -2.07 6.30
C CYS A 26 3.12 -0.59 6.73
N GLY A 27 1.95 -0.01 6.98
CA GLY A 27 1.79 1.40 7.36
C GLY A 27 1.92 2.41 6.22
N HIS A 28 2.32 1.99 5.01
CA HIS A 28 2.61 2.91 3.92
C HIS A 28 1.35 3.40 3.19
N ILE A 29 1.35 4.65 2.75
CA ILE A 29 0.28 5.21 1.92
C ILE A 29 0.34 4.55 0.54
N GLN A 30 -0.77 4.01 0.06
CA GLN A 30 -0.80 3.42 -1.28
C GLN A 30 -0.82 4.53 -2.35
N PRO A 31 0.06 4.48 -3.36
CA PRO A 31 0.05 5.44 -4.44
C PRO A 31 -1.12 5.21 -5.39
N LEU A 32 -1.52 6.25 -6.11
CA LEU A 32 -2.35 6.10 -7.30
C LEU A 32 -1.49 5.69 -8.49
N ILE A 33 -1.87 4.61 -9.18
CA ILE A 33 -1.22 4.19 -10.42
C ILE A 33 -1.98 4.79 -11.62
N ARG A 34 -1.27 5.49 -12.50
CA ARG A 34 -1.81 6.11 -13.72
C ARG A 34 -1.13 5.52 -14.95
N LYS A 35 -1.90 5.10 -15.94
CA LYS A 35 -1.40 4.65 -17.24
C LYS A 35 -1.34 5.81 -18.22
N GLU A 36 -0.18 6.02 -18.83
CA GLU A 36 0.03 7.02 -19.88
C GLU A 36 0.77 6.36 -21.04
N GLY A 37 0.05 6.13 -22.15
CA GLY A 37 0.54 5.32 -23.25
C GLY A 37 0.94 3.92 -22.77
N LEU A 38 2.23 3.59 -22.93
CA LEU A 38 2.82 2.31 -22.52
C LEU A 38 3.53 2.37 -21.16
N LYS A 39 3.42 3.47 -20.42
CA LYS A 39 4.10 3.67 -19.14
C LYS A 39 3.09 3.74 -17.99
N LEU A 40 3.51 3.26 -16.82
CA LEU A 40 2.79 3.42 -15.56
C LEU A 40 3.49 4.47 -14.71
N PHE A 41 2.73 5.30 -14.02
CA PHE A 41 3.22 6.31 -13.09
C PHE A 41 2.57 6.13 -11.73
N VAL A 42 3.37 6.27 -10.66
CA VAL A 42 2.86 6.36 -9.29
C VAL A 42 2.72 7.82 -8.90
N GLN A 43 1.65 8.14 -8.19
CA GLN A 43 1.37 9.46 -7.62
C GLN A 43 0.92 9.31 -6.17
N TYR A 44 1.67 9.90 -5.25
CA TYR A 44 1.28 9.97 -3.84
C TYR A 44 0.44 11.22 -3.60
N LYS A 45 -0.70 11.07 -2.92
CA LYS A 45 -1.47 12.22 -2.46
C LYS A 45 -0.78 12.79 -1.23
N ARG A 46 -0.52 14.10 -1.21
CA ARG A 46 -0.05 14.77 0.00
C ARG A 46 -1.14 14.75 1.07
N PRO A 47 -0.79 14.47 2.35
CA PRO A 47 -1.72 14.65 3.46
C PRO A 47 -2.15 16.13 3.53
N LYS A 48 -3.40 16.38 3.99
CA LYS A 48 -4.03 17.71 3.94
C LYS A 48 -3.41 18.73 4.91
N ASP A 49 -2.58 18.29 5.85
CA ASP A 49 -2.15 19.09 7.00
C ASP A 49 -0.75 19.72 6.84
N GLU A 50 -0.07 19.51 5.71
CA GLU A 50 1.21 20.17 5.41
C GLU A 50 1.04 21.21 4.28
N ASP A 51 1.04 22.48 4.68
CA ASP A 51 1.28 23.70 3.91
C ASP A 51 0.19 24.31 3.01
N GLU A 52 -0.47 25.34 3.54
CA GLU A 52 -1.20 26.36 2.76
C GLU A 52 -0.29 27.17 1.80
N ASP A 53 1.04 27.13 1.97
CA ASP A 53 2.03 27.91 1.22
C ASP A 53 2.67 27.16 0.04
N MET A 54 2.36 25.88 -0.17
CA MET A 54 3.01 25.05 -1.19
C MET A 54 2.04 24.53 -2.27
N LYS A 55 1.04 25.34 -2.64
CA LYS A 55 0.03 25.05 -3.69
C LYS A 55 0.59 24.83 -5.11
N SER A 56 1.92 24.94 -5.31
CA SER A 56 2.55 24.94 -6.64
C SER A 56 3.46 23.75 -6.95
N LEU A 57 3.77 22.85 -6.00
CA LEU A 57 4.46 21.62 -6.38
C LEU A 57 3.46 20.57 -6.86
N GLN A 58 3.56 20.26 -8.16
CA GLN A 58 2.81 19.18 -8.79
C GLN A 58 2.88 17.90 -7.94
N PRO A 59 1.81 17.11 -7.86
CA PRO A 59 1.85 15.81 -7.19
C PRO A 59 3.03 15.01 -7.72
N ASP A 60 3.80 14.40 -6.82
CA ASP A 60 5.04 13.66 -7.12
C ASP A 60 4.74 12.46 -8.05
N LYS A 61 4.71 12.77 -9.35
CA LYS A 61 4.46 11.83 -10.42
C LYS A 61 5.79 11.22 -10.82
N ARG A 62 5.96 9.95 -10.51
CA ARG A 62 7.18 9.20 -10.82
C ARG A 62 6.88 8.04 -11.74
N LEU A 63 7.76 7.79 -12.71
CA LEU A 63 7.68 6.60 -13.55
C LEU A 63 7.79 5.35 -12.66
N PHE A 64 6.84 4.43 -12.81
CA PHE A 64 6.89 3.13 -12.15
C PHE A 64 7.62 2.16 -13.06
N THR A 65 8.86 1.84 -12.72
CA THR A 65 9.73 1.05 -13.60
C THR A 65 9.37 -0.44 -13.55
N PRO A 66 9.63 -1.20 -14.63
CA PRO A 66 9.38 -2.64 -14.63
C PRO A 66 10.11 -3.40 -13.50
N SER A 67 11.33 -2.98 -13.16
CA SER A 67 12.13 -3.59 -12.09
C SER A 67 11.48 -3.43 -10.71
N GLU A 68 10.85 -2.28 -10.44
CA GLU A 68 10.14 -2.04 -9.19
C GLU A 68 8.86 -2.86 -9.11
N VAL A 69 8.10 -2.96 -10.22
CA VAL A 69 6.93 -3.83 -10.32
C VAL A 69 7.31 -5.28 -10.02
N TYR A 70 8.36 -5.77 -10.67
CA TYR A 70 8.88 -7.13 -10.47
C TYR A 70 9.27 -7.40 -9.02
N THR A 71 10.04 -6.49 -8.41
CA THR A 71 10.47 -6.62 -7.01
C THR A 71 9.28 -6.58 -6.04
N THR A 72 8.21 -5.88 -6.41
CA THR A 72 6.97 -5.82 -5.61
C THR A 72 6.19 -7.12 -5.73
N PHE A 73 5.96 -7.63 -6.94
CA PHE A 73 5.27 -8.92 -7.16
C PHE A 73 6.01 -10.10 -6.55
N LYS A 74 7.35 -10.07 -6.50
CA LYS A 74 8.15 -11.08 -5.81
C LYS A 74 7.85 -11.23 -4.31
N LYS A 75 7.19 -10.26 -3.68
CA LYS A 75 6.82 -10.33 -2.26
C LYS A 75 5.45 -10.98 -2.03
N MET A 76 4.70 -11.27 -3.09
CA MET A 76 3.40 -11.94 -2.96
C MET A 76 3.60 -13.38 -2.53
N SER A 77 2.74 -13.86 -1.62
CA SER A 77 2.73 -15.26 -1.22
C SER A 77 2.03 -16.14 -2.26
N ASP A 78 2.30 -17.44 -2.25
CA ASP A 78 1.62 -18.41 -3.14
C ASP A 78 0.09 -18.37 -2.91
N SER A 79 -0.33 -18.18 -1.66
CA SER A 79 -1.74 -17.98 -1.30
C SER A 79 -2.35 -16.75 -1.98
N ASP A 80 -1.61 -15.63 -2.04
CA ASP A 80 -2.07 -14.41 -2.72
C ASP A 80 -2.13 -14.62 -4.24
N LEU A 81 -1.14 -15.30 -4.82
CA LEU A 81 -1.12 -15.63 -6.24
C LEU A 81 -2.31 -16.50 -6.62
N HIS A 82 -2.60 -17.54 -5.83
CA HIS A 82 -3.76 -18.39 -6.02
C HIS A 82 -5.07 -17.61 -5.88
N LEU A 83 -5.17 -16.72 -4.87
CA LEU A 83 -6.34 -15.89 -4.63
C LEU A 83 -6.66 -14.98 -5.82
N ILE A 84 -5.65 -14.44 -6.50
CA ILE A 84 -5.84 -13.63 -7.71
C ILE A 84 -5.95 -14.44 -9.00
N GLY A 85 -6.01 -15.77 -8.90
CA GLY A 85 -6.20 -16.69 -10.02
C GLY A 85 -4.95 -16.92 -10.87
N LEU A 86 -3.76 -16.72 -10.29
CA LEU A 86 -2.50 -17.09 -10.91
C LEU A 86 -2.08 -18.49 -10.45
N SER A 87 -1.35 -19.19 -11.34
CA SER A 87 -0.66 -20.42 -10.99
C SER A 87 0.63 -20.11 -10.24
N ASP A 88 0.93 -20.97 -9.28
CA ASP A 88 2.18 -21.09 -8.54
C ASP A 88 3.34 -21.61 -9.42
#